data_AF-A0A382E6N0-F1
#
_entry.id   AF-A0A382E6N0-F1
#
_cell.length_a   1.000
_cell.length_b   1.000
_cell.length_c   1.000
_cell.angle_alpha   90.00
_cell.angle_beta   90.00
_cell.angle_gamma   90.00
#
_symmetry.space_group_name_H-M   'P 1'
#
loop_
_entity.id
_entity.type
_entity.pdbx_description
1 polymer ?
#
loop_
_entity_poly.entity_id
_entity_poly.type
_entity_poly.pdbx_seq_one_letter_code
_entity_poly.pdbx_strand_id
1 'polypeptide(L)'
;METLKIIIPERMTGQRLDVALSEMLPDYSRSKITAWIKSGEALINHKPFKPKDKVNGSEMVELTISQKQKNDWVGEDIPLNVVFEDEDIIVLNKAVGLVTHPGAGNWSGTLANALLHYEPKL
;
A
#
# COMPACT_ATOMS: atom_id res chain seq x y z
N MET A 1 4.38 -6.38 13.62
CA MET A 1 4.77 -7.22 12.47
C MET A 1 3.93 -8.48 12.54
N GLU A 2 3.19 -8.77 11.48
CA GLU A 2 2.35 -9.96 11.41
C GLU A 2 2.96 -10.92 10.39
N THR A 3 3.02 -12.21 10.72
CA THR A 3 3.53 -13.23 9.80
C THR A 3 2.37 -14.09 9.34
N LEU A 4 2.09 -14.04 8.04
CA LEU A 4 1.10 -14.90 7.41
C LEU A 4 1.78 -16.16 6.88
N LYS A 5 1.27 -17.33 7.28
CA LYS A 5 1.78 -18.63 6.82
C LYS A 5 0.73 -19.31 5.95
N ILE A 6 1.14 -19.74 4.77
CA ILE A 6 0.26 -20.31 3.76
C ILE A 6 0.90 -21.57 3.20
N ILE A 7 0.12 -22.64 3.06
CA ILE A 7 0.58 -23.85 2.38
C ILE A 7 0.01 -23.82 0.96
N ILE A 8 0.88 -23.81 -0.04
CA ILE A 8 0.44 -23.83 -1.44
C ILE A 8 -0.09 -25.23 -1.77
N PRO A 9 -1.36 -25.37 -2.17
CA PRO A 9 -1.96 -26.67 -2.44
C PRO A 9 -1.39 -27.29 -3.71
N GLU A 10 -1.31 -28.63 -3.75
CA GLU A 10 -0.73 -29.37 -4.89
C GLU A 10 -1.42 -29.07 -6.23
N ARG A 11 -2.70 -28.70 -6.23
CA ARG A 11 -3.43 -28.32 -7.45
C ARG A 11 -2.83 -27.11 -8.19
N MET A 12 -1.96 -26.34 -7.54
CA MET A 12 -1.30 -25.17 -8.13
C MET A 12 0.12 -25.47 -8.64
N THR A 13 0.54 -26.74 -8.62
CA THR A 13 1.85 -27.18 -9.13
C THR A 13 2.07 -26.73 -10.57
N GLY A 14 3.27 -26.23 -10.85
CA GLY A 14 3.66 -25.72 -12.17
C GLY A 14 3.23 -24.29 -12.46
N GLN A 15 2.33 -23.69 -11.67
CA GLN A 15 2.04 -22.27 -11.74
C GLN A 15 3.23 -21.44 -11.25
N ARG A 16 3.28 -20.17 -11.65
CA ARG A 16 4.25 -19.22 -11.08
C ARG A 16 3.87 -18.87 -9.65
N LEU A 17 4.86 -18.75 -8.76
CA LEU A 17 4.64 -18.41 -7.36
C LEU A 17 3.90 -17.08 -7.18
N ASP A 18 4.19 -16.06 -7.99
CA ASP A 18 3.48 -14.78 -7.91
C ASP A 18 1.99 -14.88 -8.27
N VAL A 19 1.66 -15.74 -9.23
CA VAL A 19 0.26 -16.01 -9.62
C VAL A 19 -0.45 -16.81 -8.54
N ALA A 20 0.16 -17.90 -8.08
CA ALA A 20 -0.42 -18.76 -7.04
C ALA A 20 -0.69 -17.97 -5.75
N LEU A 21 0.28 -17.16 -5.31
CA LEU A 21 0.11 -16.31 -4.13
C LEU A 21 -0.96 -15.23 -4.33
N SER A 22 -1.06 -14.62 -5.53
CA SER A 22 -2.09 -13.61 -5.80
C SER A 22 -3.51 -14.20 -5.79
N GLU A 23 -3.68 -15.44 -6.25
CA GLU A 23 -4.96 -16.14 -6.19
C GLU A 23 -5.34 -16.54 -4.76
N MET A 24 -4.35 -16.97 -3.95
CA MET A 24 -4.56 -17.34 -2.55
C MET A 24 -4.76 -16.15 -1.62
N LEU A 25 -4.36 -14.95 -2.04
CA LEU A 25 -4.36 -13.72 -1.24
C LEU A 25 -5.09 -12.58 -1.97
N PRO A 26 -6.42 -12.66 -2.12
CA PRO A 26 -7.19 -11.67 -2.88
C PRO A 26 -7.14 -10.27 -2.27
N ASP A 27 -6.87 -10.14 -0.97
CA ASP A 27 -6.76 -8.85 -0.27
C ASP A 27 -5.46 -8.08 -0.61
N TYR A 28 -4.50 -8.72 -1.28
CA TYR A 28 -3.22 -8.13 -1.63
C TYR A 28 -3.03 -8.08 -3.15
N SER A 29 -2.70 -6.89 -3.65
CA SER A 29 -2.36 -6.74 -5.06
C SER A 29 -1.13 -7.56 -5.43
N ARG A 30 -1.08 -8.05 -6.67
CA ARG A 30 0.10 -8.74 -7.23
C ARG A 30 1.39 -7.91 -7.10
N SER A 31 1.29 -6.59 -7.24
CA SER A 31 2.43 -5.68 -7.07
C SER A 31 2.97 -5.68 -5.63
N LYS A 32 2.08 -5.74 -4.63
CA LYS A 32 2.45 -5.82 -3.21
C LYS A 32 3.11 -7.16 -2.88
N ILE A 33 2.55 -8.27 -3.37
CA ILE A 33 3.15 -9.60 -3.21
C ILE A 33 4.54 -9.64 -3.86
N THR A 34 4.68 -9.09 -5.07
CA THR A 34 5.98 -8.99 -5.75
C THR A 34 6.99 -8.16 -4.98
N ALA A 35 6.55 -7.09 -4.31
CA ALA A 35 7.42 -6.26 -3.47
C ALA A 35 7.96 -7.06 -2.28
N TRP A 36 7.12 -7.81 -1.58
CA TRP A 36 7.53 -8.68 -0.46
C TRP A 36 8.54 -9.75 -0.88
N ILE A 37 8.34 -10.35 -2.05
CA ILE A 37 9.29 -11.34 -2.60
C ILE A 37 10.65 -10.68 -2.87
N LYS A 38 10.66 -9.46 -3.42
CA LYS A 38 11.91 -8.74 -3.74
C LYS A 38 12.61 -8.18 -2.51
N SER A 39 11.89 -7.80 -1.47
CA SER A 39 12.45 -7.29 -0.21
C SER A 39 12.98 -8.41 0.70
N GLY A 40 12.71 -9.67 0.38
CA GLY A 40 13.04 -10.82 1.23
C GLY A 40 12.05 -11.02 2.39
N GLU A 41 10.94 -10.29 2.39
CA GLU A 41 9.86 -10.44 3.37
C GLU A 41 8.94 -11.64 3.06
N ALA A 42 9.08 -12.26 1.88
CA ALA A 42 8.45 -13.52 1.52
C ALA A 42 9.49 -14.66 1.41
N LEU A 43 9.28 -15.73 2.17
CA LEU A 43 10.11 -16.93 2.14
C LEU A 43 9.28 -18.16 1.79
N ILE A 44 9.86 -19.10 1.06
CA ILE A 44 9.29 -20.42 0.81
C ILE A 44 10.18 -21.48 1.47
N ASN A 45 9.62 -22.26 2.39
CA ASN A 45 10.38 -23.20 3.23
C ASN A 45 11.65 -22.55 3.83
N HIS A 46 11.49 -21.33 4.36
CA HIS A 46 12.56 -20.47 4.92
C HIS A 46 13.66 -20.02 3.94
N LYS A 47 13.42 -20.08 2.63
CA LYS A 47 14.36 -19.64 1.59
C LYS A 47 13.76 -18.55 0.71
N PRO A 48 14.56 -17.59 0.22
CA PRO A 48 14.08 -16.61 -0.76
C PRO A 48 13.75 -17.29 -2.09
N PHE A 49 12.79 -16.75 -2.81
CA PHE A 49 12.38 -17.24 -4.13
C PHE A 49 12.14 -16.07 -5.09
N LYS A 50 12.04 -16.34 -6.39
CA LYS A 50 11.68 -15.32 -7.39
C LYS A 50 10.20 -15.41 -7.73
N PRO A 51 9.55 -14.29 -8.07
CA PRO A 51 8.13 -14.28 -8.47
C PRO A 51 7.78 -15.27 -9.59
N LYS A 52 8.73 -15.51 -10.50
CA LYS A 52 8.56 -16.38 -11.68
C LYS A 52 8.85 -17.86 -11.43
N ASP A 53 9.37 -18.22 -10.26
CA ASP A 53 9.68 -19.62 -9.95
C ASP A 53 8.38 -20.43 -9.90
N LYS A 54 8.47 -21.73 -10.20
CA LYS A 54 7.31 -22.61 -10.27
C LYS A 54 7.01 -23.23 -8.91
N VAL A 55 5.73 -23.36 -8.61
CA VAL A 55 5.21 -24.11 -7.47
C VAL A 55 5.53 -25.60 -7.66
N ASN A 56 6.09 -26.21 -6.62
CA ASN A 56 6.29 -27.67 -6.53
C ASN A 56 5.14 -28.37 -5.78
N GLY A 57 4.33 -27.62 -5.03
CA GLY A 57 3.20 -28.12 -4.25
C GLY A 57 3.61 -28.46 -2.81
N SER A 58 2.67 -28.30 -1.88
CA SER A 58 2.88 -28.53 -0.44
C SER A 58 3.98 -27.66 0.20
N GLU A 59 4.36 -26.58 -0.48
CA GLU A 59 5.37 -25.63 -0.03
C GLU A 59 4.74 -24.64 0.98
N MET A 60 5.46 -24.37 2.07
CA MET A 60 5.05 -23.36 3.05
C MET A 60 5.64 -22.01 2.69
N VAL A 61 4.78 -21.02 2.44
CA VAL A 61 5.17 -19.63 2.25
C VAL A 61 4.93 -18.85 3.55
N GLU A 62 5.96 -18.15 4.00
CA GLU A 62 5.93 -17.23 5.13
C GLU A 62 6.05 -15.80 4.61
N LEU A 63 5.03 -14.98 4.83
CA LEU A 63 4.99 -13.57 4.45
C LEU A 63 5.06 -12.72 5.72
N THR A 64 6.13 -11.95 5.84
CA THR A 64 6.28 -10.94 6.88
C THR A 64 5.60 -9.67 6.43
N ILE A 65 4.38 -9.45 6.92
CA ILE A 65 3.61 -8.26 6.65
C ILE A 65 4.12 -7.20 7.62
N SER A 66 5.02 -6.35 7.12
CA SER A 66 5.25 -5.06 7.74
C SER A 66 3.92 -4.31 7.66
N GLN A 67 3.30 -4.03 8.82
CA GLN A 67 2.19 -3.08 8.87
C GLN A 67 2.72 -1.81 8.21
N LYS A 68 2.09 -1.39 7.10
CA LYS A 68 2.37 -0.08 6.55
C LYS A 68 2.33 0.88 7.72
N GLN A 69 3.36 1.73 7.85
CA GLN A 69 3.19 2.96 8.62
C GLN A 69 1.84 3.51 8.19
N LYS A 70 0.95 3.76 9.15
CA LYS A 70 -0.22 4.56 8.85
C LYS A 70 0.31 5.76 8.07
N ASN A 71 -0.21 5.97 6.87
CA ASN A 71 0.08 7.19 6.13
C ASN A 71 -0.69 8.30 6.85
N ASP A 72 -0.29 8.58 8.08
CA ASP A 72 -0.74 9.72 8.86
C ASP A 72 0.02 10.91 8.26
N TRP A 73 -0.43 11.39 7.11
CA TRP A 73 -0.01 12.69 6.66
C TRP A 73 -0.53 13.70 7.68
N VAL A 74 0.32 14.66 8.02
CA VAL A 74 0.03 15.64 9.06
C VAL A 74 -0.49 16.93 8.43
N GLY A 75 -1.22 17.71 9.22
CA GLY A 75 -1.59 19.06 8.83
C GLY A 75 -0.34 19.92 8.62
N GLU A 76 -0.29 20.67 7.52
CA GLU A 76 0.77 21.63 7.23
C GLU A 76 0.17 23.04 7.04
N ASP A 77 0.83 24.05 7.58
CA ASP A 77 0.43 25.46 7.42
C ASP A 77 0.73 25.95 6.00
N ILE A 78 -0.20 25.67 5.09
CA ILE A 78 -0.17 26.04 3.68
C ILE A 78 -1.37 26.95 3.39
N PRO A 79 -1.17 28.17 2.88
CA PRO A 79 -2.28 29.10 2.64
C PRO A 79 -3.35 28.55 1.70
N LEU A 80 -4.61 28.61 2.14
CA LEU A 80 -5.79 28.24 1.36
C LEU A 80 -6.51 29.49 0.86
N ASN A 81 -6.91 29.48 -0.41
CA ASN A 81 -7.77 30.51 -0.99
C ASN A 81 -9.23 30.03 -0.96
N VAL A 82 -9.88 30.17 0.19
CA VAL A 82 -11.28 29.79 0.40
C VAL A 82 -12.18 30.82 -0.26
N VAL A 83 -13.04 30.37 -1.18
CA VAL A 83 -14.00 31.24 -1.89
C VAL A 83 -15.41 31.12 -1.33
N PHE A 84 -15.71 30.01 -0.67
CA PHE A 84 -16.97 29.77 0.04
C PHE A 84 -16.75 28.68 1.08
N GLU A 85 -17.40 28.81 2.23
CA GLU A 85 -17.37 27.82 3.32
C GLU A 85 -18.68 27.90 4.10
N ASP A 86 -19.26 26.73 4.38
CA ASP A 86 -20.39 26.54 5.30
C ASP A 86 -20.14 25.32 6.21
N GLU A 87 -21.15 24.89 6.95
CA GLU A 87 -21.05 23.78 7.90
C GLU A 87 -20.78 22.42 7.24
N ASP A 88 -21.05 22.28 5.94
CA ASP A 88 -20.99 21.02 5.20
C ASP A 88 -19.88 20.99 4.14
N ILE A 89 -19.54 22.15 3.54
CA ILE A 89 -18.62 22.23 2.41
C ILE A 89 -17.64 23.41 2.49
N ILE A 90 -16.46 23.17 1.92
CA ILE A 90 -15.45 24.20 1.64
C ILE A 90 -15.19 24.22 0.14
N VAL A 91 -15.31 25.39 -0.48
CA VAL A 91 -14.95 25.64 -1.88
C VAL A 91 -13.71 26.53 -1.91
N LEU A 92 -12.71 26.11 -2.68
CA LEU A 92 -11.40 26.73 -2.67
C LEU A 92 -10.84 26.88 -4.08
N ASN A 93 -10.20 28.02 -4.32
CA ASN A 93 -9.50 28.32 -5.55
C ASN A 93 -8.05 27.81 -5.44
N LYS A 94 -7.85 26.54 -5.81
CA LYS A 94 -6.56 25.85 -5.68
C LYS A 94 -5.50 26.47 -6.59
N ALA A 95 -4.38 26.90 -6.02
CA ALA A 95 -3.23 27.39 -6.78
C ALA A 95 -2.69 26.35 -7.78
N VAL A 96 -2.13 26.83 -8.88
CA VAL A 96 -1.39 26.00 -9.84
C VAL A 96 -0.16 25.41 -9.16
N GLY A 97 0.15 24.14 -9.44
CA GLY A 97 1.28 23.43 -8.85
C GLY A 97 1.03 22.83 -7.46
N LEU A 98 -0.05 23.22 -6.76
CA LEU A 98 -0.44 22.55 -5.51
C LEU A 98 -1.06 21.17 -5.83
N VAL A 99 -0.38 20.11 -5.36
CA VAL A 99 -0.84 18.72 -5.47
C VAL A 99 -2.04 18.53 -4.56
N THR A 100 -3.08 17.85 -5.04
CA THR A 100 -4.34 17.70 -4.28
C THR A 100 -4.19 16.77 -3.08
N HIS A 101 -3.57 15.61 -3.26
CA HIS A 101 -3.56 14.56 -2.27
C HIS A 101 -2.21 13.84 -2.23
N PRO A 102 -1.73 13.39 -1.06
CA PRO A 102 -0.45 12.72 -0.94
C PRO A 102 -0.40 11.44 -1.78
N GLY A 103 0.76 11.20 -2.38
CA GLY A 103 1.00 10.05 -3.22
C GLY A 103 2.47 9.89 -3.58
N ALA A 104 2.74 8.94 -4.49
CA ALA A 104 4.10 8.67 -4.93
C ALA A 104 4.79 9.95 -5.44
N GLY A 105 5.88 10.34 -4.77
CA GLY A 105 6.67 11.53 -5.09
C GLY A 105 6.24 12.83 -4.39
N ASN A 106 5.03 12.91 -3.83
CA ASN A 106 4.52 14.07 -3.10
C ASN A 106 3.72 13.60 -1.88
N TRP A 107 4.41 13.28 -0.78
CA TRP A 107 3.77 12.77 0.45
C TRP A 107 3.35 13.86 1.44
N SER A 108 3.85 15.08 1.24
CA SER A 108 3.64 16.28 2.06
C SER A 108 3.41 17.48 1.14
N GLY A 109 3.07 18.65 1.68
CA GLY A 109 2.93 19.86 0.89
C GLY A 109 1.71 19.85 -0.05
N THR A 110 0.70 19.03 0.23
CA THR A 110 -0.50 18.89 -0.60
C THR A 110 -1.69 19.66 -0.04
N LEU A 111 -2.75 19.80 -0.84
CA LEU A 111 -4.01 20.39 -0.40
C LEU A 111 -4.64 19.61 0.76
N ALA A 112 -4.51 18.28 0.80
CA ALA A 112 -4.99 17.50 1.94
C ALA A 112 -4.23 17.84 3.23
N ASN A 113 -2.92 18.09 3.14
CA ASN A 113 -2.12 18.54 4.30
C ASN A 113 -2.59 19.93 4.77
N ALA A 114 -2.84 20.83 3.83
CA ALA A 114 -3.35 22.17 4.13
C ALA A 114 -4.72 22.13 4.82
N LEU A 115 -5.64 21.31 4.30
CA LEU A 115 -6.98 21.13 4.86
C LEU A 115 -6.95 20.50 6.25
N LEU A 116 -6.10 19.50 6.46
CA LEU A 116 -5.95 18.87 7.78
C LEU A 116 -5.35 19.84 8.82
N HIS A 117 -4.58 20.85 8.40
CA HIS A 117 -4.16 21.94 9.29
C HIS A 117 -5.29 22.94 9.56
N TYR A 118 -6.03 23.30 8.51
CA TYR A 118 -7.11 24.27 8.56
C TYR A 118 -8.30 23.80 9.41
N GLU A 119 -8.72 22.55 9.24
CA GLU A 119 -9.73 21.88 10.07
C GLU A 119 -9.20 20.53 10.57
N PRO A 120 -8.57 20.49 11.76
CA PRO A 120 -7.96 19.29 12.33
C PRO A 120 -8.93 18.13 12.64
N LYS A 121 -10.25 18.35 12.54
CA LYS A 121 -11.27 17.31 12.73
C LYS A 121 -11.55 16.47 11.47
N LEU A 122 -11.00 16.86 10.32
CA LEU A 122 -11.08 16.08 9.06
C LEU A 122 -10.32 14.75 9.16
#